data_AF-A0A9E3CAZ3-F1
#
_entry.id   AF-A0A9E3CAZ3-F1
#
_cell.length_a   1.000
_cell.length_b   1.000
_cell.length_c   1.000
_cell.angle_alpha   90.00
_cell.angle_beta   90.00
_cell.angle_gamma   90.00
#
_symmetry.space_group_name_H-M   'P 1'
#
loop_
_entity.id
_entity.type
_entity.pdbx_description
1 polymer ?
#
loop_
_entity_poly.entity_id
_entity_poly.type
_entity_poly.pdbx_seq_one_letter_code
_entity_poly.pdbx_strand_id
1 'polypeptide(L)' 'MTTNARPVSCAWCGAMVDEVPVTWTIQASDRGIEYLCETCTRDNVRKIEGSLPTEYW' A
#
# COMPACT_ATOMS: atom_id res chain seq x y z
N MET A 1 -11.47 -5.48 -25.34
CA MET A 1 -12.29 -5.89 -24.18
C MET A 1 -11.86 -5.01 -23.02
N THR A 2 -12.63 -3.99 -22.67
CA THR A 2 -12.35 -3.18 -21.48
C THR A 2 -12.95 -3.90 -20.28
N THR A 3 -12.09 -4.51 -19.47
CA THR A 3 -12.52 -5.09 -18.19
C THR A 3 -12.99 -3.94 -17.31
N ASN A 4 -14.26 -3.98 -16.90
CA ASN A 4 -14.82 -3.05 -15.92
C ASN A 4 -14.22 -3.41 -14.54
N ALA A 5 -12.96 -3.03 -14.34
CA ALA A 5 -12.27 -3.20 -13.07
C ALA A 5 -12.95 -2.27 -12.06
N ARG A 6 -13.36 -2.83 -10.92
CA ARG A 6 -13.87 -1.99 -9.83
C ARG A 6 -12.70 -1.10 -9.37
N PRO A 7 -12.94 0.20 -9.13
CA PRO A 7 -11.89 1.07 -8.61
C PRO A 7 -11.34 0.50 -7.30
N VAL A 8 -10.02 0.44 -7.22
CA VAL A 8 -9.29 -0.01 -6.04
C VAL A 8 -9.00 1.19 -5.16
N SER A 9 -9.26 1.07 -3.85
CA SER A 9 -8.95 2.10 -2.87
C SER A 9 -7.72 1.74 -2.04
N CYS A 10 -6.90 2.73 -1.73
CA CYS A 10 -5.87 2.62 -0.71
C CYS A 10 -6.55 2.39 0.65
N ALA A 11 -6.17 1.32 1.34
CA ALA A 11 -6.75 0.96 2.63
C ALA A 11 -6.51 2.01 3.73
N TRP A 12 -5.51 2.88 3.58
CA TRP A 12 -5.11 3.84 4.60
C TRP A 12 -5.63 5.25 4.36
N CYS A 13 -5.47 5.78 3.15
CA CYS A 13 -5.87 7.15 2.83
C CYS A 13 -7.13 7.25 1.96
N GLY A 14 -7.64 6.12 1.44
CA GLY A 14 -8.84 6.09 0.61
C GLY A 14 -8.65 6.57 -0.84
N ALA A 15 -7.41 6.90 -1.27
CA ALA A 15 -7.14 7.24 -2.67
C ALA A 15 -7.63 6.12 -3.60
N MET A 16 -8.30 6.46 -4.71
CA MET A 16 -8.90 5.49 -5.63
C MET A 16 -8.23 5.52 -7.00
N VAL A 17 -8.09 4.36 -7.63
CA VAL A 17 -7.58 4.18 -9.00
C VAL A 17 -8.40 3.13 -9.73
N ASP A 18 -8.66 3.34 -11.02
CA ASP A 18 -9.37 2.37 -11.86
C ASP A 18 -8.47 1.19 -12.25
N GLU A 19 -7.15 1.44 -12.38
CA GLU A 19 -6.12 0.44 -12.63
C GLU A 19 -4.99 0.64 -11.62
N VAL A 20 -4.58 -0.42 -10.93
CA VAL A 20 -3.57 -0.34 -9.85
C VAL A 20 -2.18 -0.10 -10.46
N PRO A 21 -1.52 1.03 -10.16
CA PRO A 21 -0.16 1.27 -10.62
C PRO A 21 0.81 0.26 -10.02
N VAL A 22 1.87 -0.09 -10.77
CA VAL A 22 2.94 -0.98 -10.28
C VAL A 22 3.69 -0.41 -9.07
N THR A 23 3.54 0.89 -8.78
CA THR A 23 4.11 1.55 -7.61
C THR A 23 3.29 1.37 -6.34
N TRP A 24 2.07 0.82 -6.44
CA TRP A 24 1.25 0.48 -5.28
C TRP A 24 1.71 -0.86 -4.69
N THR A 25 1.53 -1.01 -3.39
CA THR A 25 1.96 -2.20 -2.65
C THR A 25 0.76 -2.97 -2.14
N ILE A 26 0.88 -4.29 -2.10
CA ILE A 26 -0.05 -5.18 -1.43
C ILE A 26 0.52 -5.52 -0.05
N GLN A 27 -0.28 -5.27 0.99
CA GLN A 27 -0.03 -5.74 2.34
C GLN A 27 -0.94 -6.93 2.61
N ALA A 28 -0.38 -8.06 3.06
CA ALA A 28 -1.16 -9.16 3.59
C ALA A 28 -1.38 -8.95 5.09
N SER A 29 -2.64 -9.04 5.52
CA SER A 29 -3.04 -8.98 6.92
C SER A 29 -4.00 -10.11 7.24
N ASP A 30 -4.35 -10.29 8.52
CA ASP A 30 -5.41 -11.21 8.95
C ASP A 30 -6.78 -10.89 8.31
N ARG A 31 -6.95 -9.66 7.80
CA ARG A 31 -8.16 -9.20 7.09
C ARG A 31 -8.11 -9.46 5.59
N GLY A 32 -7.03 -10.08 5.10
CA GLY A 32 -6.77 -10.33 3.69
C GLY A 32 -5.79 -9.33 3.08
N ILE A 33 -5.89 -9.18 1.76
CA ILE A 33 -5.04 -8.29 0.97
C ILE A 33 -5.56 -6.86 1.03
N GLU A 34 -4.70 -5.95 1.46
CA GLU A 34 -4.93 -4.51 1.46
C GLU A 34 -4.01 -3.84 0.42
N TYR A 35 -4.56 -2.94 -0.38
CA TYR A 35 -3.78 -2.13 -1.32
C TYR A 35 -3.34 -0.82 -0.66
N LEU A 36 -2.08 -0.42 -0.85
CA LEU A 36 -1.51 0.83 -0.37
C LEU A 36 -0.94 1.64 -1.52
N CYS A 37 -1.28 2.93 -1.57
CA CYS A 37 -0.68 3.84 -2.52
C CYS A 37 0.80 4.10 -2.18
N GLU A 38 1.58 4.54 -3.17
CA GLU A 38 3.02 4.79 -3.03
C GLU A 38 3.35 5.65 -1.79
N THR A 39 2.59 6.72 -1.56
CA THR A 39 2.81 7.62 -0.41
C THR A 39 2.63 6.90 0.91
N CYS A 40 1.52 6.17 1.09
CA CYS A 40 1.24 5.43 2.32
C CYS A 40 2.24 4.31 2.55
N THR A 41 2.68 3.60 1.49
CA THR A 41 3.75 2.60 1.58
C THR A 41 5.03 3.24 2.10
N ARG A 42 5.47 4.36 1.52
CA ARG A 42 6.73 5.02 1.91
C ARG A 42 6.67 5.57 3.32
N ASP A 43 5.53 6.10 3.74
CA ASP A 43 5.32 6.55 5.11
C ASP A 43 5.31 5.38 6.10
N ASN A 44 4.77 4.21 5.73
CA ASN A 44 4.85 3.00 6.53
C ASN A 44 6.29 2.54 6.73
N VAL A 45 7.04 2.41 5.62
CA VAL A 45 8.46 1.99 5.65
C VAL A 45 9.27 2.89 6.58
N ARG A 46 9.14 4.22 6.43
CA ARG A 46 9.83 5.19 7.30
C ARG A 46 9.48 5.04 8.78
N LYS A 47 8.23 4.71 9.11
CA LYS A 47 7.80 4.48 10.50
C LYS A 47 8.42 3.21 11.08
N ILE A 48 8.46 2.13 10.30
CA ILE A 48 9.09 0.87 10.70
C ILE A 48 10.58 1.10 10.90
N GLU A 49 11.26 1.52 9.83
CA GLU A 49 12.71 1.74 9.78
C GLU A 49 13.19 2.77 10.82
N GLY A 50 12.48 3.88 10.99
CA GLY A 50 12.83 4.91 11.98
C GLY A 50 12.62 4.48 13.44
N SER A 51 11.89 3.39 13.69
CA SER A 51 11.68 2.83 15.02
C SER A 51 12.64 1.70 15.37
N LEU A 52 13.40 1.18 14.39
CA LEU A 52 14.31 0.07 14.62
C LEU A 52 15.63 0.55 15.24
N PRO A 53 16.17 -0.17 16.24
CA PRO A 53 17.51 0.06 16.74
C PRO A 53 18.58 -0.06 15.63
N THR A 54 19.71 0.64 15.81
CA THR A 54 20.81 0.66 14.83
C THR A 54 21.35 -0.73 14.51
N GLU A 55 21.28 -1.70 15.44
CA GLU A 55 21.73 -3.07 15.20
C GLU A 55 20.90 -3.85 14.16
N TYR A 56 19.75 -3.33 13.72
CA TYR A 56 18.91 -3.93 12.67
C TYR A 56 19.05 -3.23 11.31
N TRP A 57 20.01 -2.31 11.19
CA TRP A 57 20.42 -1.68 9.94
C TRP A 57 21.74 -2.26 9.45
#